data_AF-A0AA37B2N3-F1
#
_entry.id   AF-A0AA37B2N3-F1
#
_cell.length_a   1.000
_cell.length_b   1.000
_cell.length_c   1.000
_cell.angle_alpha   90.00
_cell.angle_beta   90.00
_cell.angle_gamma   90.00
#
_symmetry.space_group_name_H-M   'P 1'
#
loop_
_entity.id
_entity.type
_entity.pdbx_description
1 polymer ?
#
loop_
_entity_poly.entity_id
_entity_poly.type
_entity_poly.pdbx_seq_one_letter_code
_entity_poly.pdbx_strand_id
1 'polypeptide(L)'
;MDLADTRWYMTGDFYNIADIKLPAFTLEENDKGFKISGTTGCNNFFGQAEWNGKQLLVNQPIGMTRMLCDDMANKIEMEFIQALEEPLMSDGENLRLNNGAMFKRVPTN
;
A
#
# COMPACT_ATOMS: atom_id res chain seq x y z
N MET A 1 11.22 -8.48 12.80
CA MET A 1 11.02 -8.06 11.41
C MET A 1 10.48 -6.65 11.48
N ASP A 2 11.38 -5.68 11.35
CA ASP A 2 11.05 -4.26 11.48
C ASP A 2 10.32 -3.82 10.21
N LEU A 3 9.04 -3.47 10.39
CA LEU A 3 8.16 -2.90 9.37
C LEU A 3 8.17 -1.36 9.42
N ALA A 4 8.66 -0.80 10.52
CA ALA A 4 8.79 0.64 10.71
C ALA A 4 9.82 1.22 9.71
N ASP A 5 9.53 2.43 9.24
CA ASP A 5 10.39 3.21 8.34
C ASP A 5 10.62 2.58 6.94
N THR A 6 9.81 1.59 6.54
CA THR A 6 10.01 0.96 5.24
C THR A 6 9.01 1.40 4.17
N ARG A 7 9.55 1.74 3.00
CA ARG A 7 8.78 2.07 1.79
C ARG A 7 8.39 0.81 1.04
N TRP A 8 7.12 0.71 0.71
CA TRP A 8 6.52 -0.41 -0.03
C TRP A 8 6.02 0.08 -1.38
N TYR A 9 6.34 -0.65 -2.45
CA TYR A 9 5.87 -0.35 -3.82
C TYR A 9 5.18 -1.58 -4.41
N MET A 10 4.04 -1.37 -5.06
CA MET A 10 3.30 -2.44 -5.73
C MET A 10 4.08 -2.89 -6.96
N THR A 11 4.36 -4.19 -7.04
CA THR A 11 5.03 -4.83 -8.18
C THR A 11 4.10 -5.88 -8.78
N GLY A 12 3.98 -5.89 -10.10
CA GLY A 12 3.26 -6.91 -10.86
C GLY A 12 3.72 -6.92 -12.31
N ASP A 13 3.65 -8.07 -12.97
CA ASP A 13 4.11 -8.32 -14.36
C ASP A 13 3.46 -7.41 -15.43
N PHE A 14 2.42 -6.65 -15.05
CA PHE A 14 1.70 -5.73 -15.94
C PHE A 14 2.16 -4.26 -15.84
N TYR A 15 3.05 -3.92 -14.92
CA TYR A 15 3.44 -2.53 -14.66
C TYR A 15 4.83 -2.23 -15.23
N ASN A 16 4.87 -1.69 -16.45
CA ASN A 16 6.09 -1.11 -17.01
C ASN A 16 6.44 0.16 -16.21
N ILE A 17 7.56 0.11 -15.50
CA ILE A 17 8.03 1.06 -14.46
C ILE A 17 8.50 2.42 -15.04
N ALA A 18 8.04 2.79 -16.24
CA ALA A 18 8.57 3.96 -16.94
C ALA A 18 7.72 5.24 -16.80
N ASP A 19 6.41 5.15 -16.54
CA ASP A 19 5.55 6.38 -16.58
C ASP A 19 4.31 6.35 -15.67
N ILE A 20 3.94 5.21 -15.10
CA ILE A 20 2.78 5.10 -14.22
C ILE A 20 3.24 5.36 -12.78
N LYS A 21 2.71 6.40 -12.13
CA LYS A 21 2.85 6.57 -10.67
C LYS A 21 2.25 5.34 -9.99
N LEU A 22 3.10 4.44 -9.51
CA LEU A 22 2.66 3.23 -8.82
C LEU A 22 2.17 3.58 -7.41
N PRO A 23 1.14 2.87 -6.92
CA PRO A 23 0.73 2.99 -5.55
C PRO A 23 1.87 2.54 -4.63
N ALA A 24 2.19 3.40 -3.67
CA ALA A 24 3.28 3.21 -2.74
C ALA A 24 2.88 3.74 -1.38
N PHE A 25 3.29 3.04 -0.32
CA PHE A 25 2.96 3.45 1.03
C PHE A 25 4.09 3.14 2.02
N THR A 26 4.03 3.83 3.14
CA THR A 26 4.91 3.68 4.28
C THR A 26 4.10 3.30 5.49
N LEU A 27 4.69 2.46 6.34
CA LEU A 27 4.17 2.14 7.65
C LEU A 27 5.06 2.78 8.71
N GLU A 28 4.46 3.61 9.55
CA GLU A 28 5.11 4.29 10.66
C GLU A 28 4.50 3.76 11.96
N GLU A 29 5.30 3.11 12.79
CA GLU A 29 4.84 2.62 14.10
C GLU A 29 4.53 3.80 15.02
N ASN A 30 3.42 3.73 15.75
CA ASN A 30 3.00 4.73 16.72
C ASN A 30 2.43 4.07 17.98
N ASP A 31 2.16 4.86 19.04
CA ASP A 31 1.58 4.38 20.31
C ASP A 31 0.24 3.63 20.17
N LYS A 32 -0.43 3.67 19.01
CA LYS A 32 -1.73 3.04 18.75
C LYS A 32 -1.64 1.84 17.77
N GLY A 33 -0.46 1.51 17.25
CA GLY A 33 -0.27 0.49 16.21
C GLY A 33 0.60 1.00 15.06
N PHE A 34 0.14 0.87 13.81
CA PHE A 34 0.85 1.36 12.64
C PHE A 34 0.01 2.44 11.94
N LYS A 35 0.66 3.54 11.56
CA LYS A 35 0.09 4.55 10.68
C LYS A 35 0.48 4.21 9.26
N ILE A 36 -0.51 4.10 8.38
CA ILE A 36 -0.28 3.91 6.95
C ILE A 36 -0.45 5.25 6.24
N SER A 37 0.51 5.62 5.42
CA SER A 37 0.45 6.82 4.59
C SER A 37 1.12 6.56 3.25
N GLY A 38 0.53 7.07 2.17
CA GLY A 38 1.04 6.76 0.85
C GLY A 38 0.31 7.49 -0.26
N THR A 39 0.60 7.07 -1.49
CA THR A 39 -0.11 7.47 -2.69
C THR A 39 -0.67 6.24 -3.38
N THR A 40 -1.87 6.38 -3.95
CA THR A 40 -2.49 5.39 -4.84
C THR A 40 -2.01 5.54 -6.29
N GLY A 41 -1.04 6.42 -6.53
CA GLY A 41 -0.57 6.83 -7.86
C GLY A 41 -1.19 8.15 -8.33
N CYS A 42 -2.48 8.33 -8.07
CA CYS A 42 -3.21 9.58 -8.30
C CYS A 42 -3.37 10.40 -7.02
N ASN A 43 -3.98 9.77 -6.01
CA ASN A 43 -4.36 10.41 -4.77
C ASN A 43 -3.39 10.05 -3.65
N ASN A 44 -3.34 10.89 -2.63
CA ASN A 44 -2.67 10.55 -1.39
C ASN A 44 -3.70 9.96 -0.43
N PHE A 45 -3.30 8.91 0.28
CA PHE A 45 -4.13 8.26 1.26
C PHE A 45 -3.39 8.15 2.60
N PHE A 46 -4.15 8.15 3.68
CA PHE A 46 -3.63 8.03 5.03
C PHE A 46 -4.66 7.33 5.92
N GLY A 47 -4.19 6.52 6.86
CA GLY A 47 -5.03 5.73 7.74
C GLY A 47 -4.26 5.10 8.88
N GLN A 48 -4.94 4.20 9.60
CA GLN A 48 -4.32 3.35 10.59
C GLN A 48 -4.30 1.91 10.07
N ALA A 49 -3.32 1.15 10.50
CA ALA A 49 -3.17 -0.26 10.20
C ALA A 49 -2.70 -0.98 11.47
N GLU A 50 -3.05 -2.25 11.57
CA GLU A 50 -2.67 -3.12 12.66
C GLU A 50 -1.91 -4.32 12.11
N TRP A 51 -0.77 -4.60 12.70
CA TRP A 51 0.05 -5.74 12.32
C TRP A 51 -0.07 -6.84 13.37
N ASN A 52 -0.54 -8.00 12.93
CA ASN A 52 -0.74 -9.17 13.80
C ASN A 52 0.43 -10.17 13.74
N GLY A 53 1.62 -9.77 13.26
CA GLY A 53 2.77 -10.67 13.09
C GLY A 53 2.77 -11.47 11.78
N LYS A 54 1.59 -11.80 11.25
CA LYS A 54 1.40 -12.59 10.02
C LYS A 54 0.69 -11.84 8.90
N GLN A 55 -0.13 -10.86 9.26
CA GLN A 55 -0.93 -10.09 8.32
C GLN A 55 -1.05 -8.64 8.78
N LEU A 56 -1.14 -7.73 7.81
CA LEU A 56 -1.42 -6.31 7.99
C LEU A 56 -2.90 -6.07 7.72
N LEU A 57 -3.62 -5.57 8.71
CA LEU A 57 -5.02 -5.17 8.58
C LEU A 57 -5.08 -3.64 8.50
N VAL A 58 -5.62 -3.09 7.42
CA VAL A 58 -5.82 -1.63 7.30
C VAL A 58 -7.17 -1.27 7.91
N ASN A 59 -7.15 -0.40 8.92
CA ASN A 59 -8.38 0.06 9.57
C ASN A 59 -9.12 1.05 8.68
N GLN A 60 -10.38 0.72 8.41
CA GLN A 60 -11.29 1.58 7.67
C GLN A 60 -12.08 2.49 8.64
N PRO A 61 -12.46 3.71 8.21
CA PRO A 61 -12.21 4.29 6.90
C PRO A 61 -10.80 4.88 6.76
N ILE A 62 -10.19 4.72 5.58
CA ILE A 62 -8.97 5.45 5.21
C ILE A 62 -9.32 6.82 4.60
N GLY A 63 -8.52 7.83 4.94
CA GLY A 63 -8.63 9.18 4.38
C GLY A 63 -7.91 9.29 3.05
N MET A 64 -8.53 9.99 2.08
CA MET A 64 -7.97 10.18 0.74
C MET A 64 -8.19 11.60 0.25
N THR A 65 -7.24 12.11 -0.53
CA THR A 65 -7.47 13.33 -1.33
C THR A 65 -8.35 13.01 -2.54
N ARG A 66 -9.09 14.00 -3.06
CA ARG A 66 -9.81 13.89 -4.33
C ARG A 66 -9.12 14.75 -5.38
N MET A 67 -8.18 14.18 -6.11
CA MET A 67 -7.61 14.76 -7.32
C MET A 67 -8.31 14.18 -8.54
N LEU A 68 -8.54 15.03 -9.54
CA LEU A 68 -8.96 14.61 -10.87
C LEU A 68 -7.74 14.03 -11.59
N CYS A 69 -7.72 12.71 -11.74
CA CYS A 69 -6.70 12.02 -12.52
C CYS A 69 -7.32 11.32 -13.73
N ASP A 70 -6.43 10.89 -14.62
CA ASP A 70 -6.77 10.14 -15.82
C ASP A 70 -7.42 8.78 -15.48
N ASP A 71 -8.16 8.22 -16.43
CA ASP A 71 -9.01 7.02 -16.23
C ASP A 71 -8.18 5.82 -15.73
N MET A 72 -6.96 5.67 -16.26
CA MET A 72 -6.02 4.63 -15.83
C MET A 72 -5.61 4.77 -14.36
N ALA A 73 -5.34 5.99 -13.89
CA ALA A 73 -4.91 6.20 -12.51
C ALA A 73 -6.06 5.97 -11.52
N ASN A 74 -7.29 6.28 -11.92
CA ASN A 74 -8.50 6.02 -11.13
C ASN A 74 -8.78 4.51 -11.01
N LYS A 75 -8.55 3.74 -12.09
CA LYS A 75 -8.62 2.27 -12.02
C LYS A 75 -7.61 1.67 -11.05
N ILE A 76 -6.34 2.11 -11.13
CA ILE A 76 -5.29 1.65 -10.21
C ILE A 76 -5.66 2.00 -8.77
N GLU A 77 -6.18 3.21 -8.53
CA GLU A 77 -6.67 3.61 -7.21
C GLU A 77 -7.77 2.68 -6.70
N MET A 78 -8.81 2.41 -7.50
CA MET A 78 -9.89 1.51 -7.08
C MET A 78 -9.39 0.09 -6.79
N GLU A 79 -8.54 -0.47 -7.65
CA GLU A 79 -7.96 -1.80 -7.41
C GLU A 79 -7.10 -1.82 -6.14
N PHE A 80 -6.35 -0.76 -5.89
CA PHE A 80 -5.55 -0.63 -4.68
C PHE A 80 -6.41 -0.54 -3.42
N ILE A 81 -7.48 0.26 -3.43
CA ILE A 81 -8.40 0.42 -2.30
C ILE A 81 -9.06 -0.90 -1.97
N GLN A 82 -9.61 -1.58 -2.98
CA GLN A 82 -10.23 -2.90 -2.81
C GLN A 82 -9.24 -3.91 -2.24
N ALA A 83 -7.97 -3.83 -2.66
CA ALA A 83 -6.95 -4.71 -2.14
C ALA A 83 -6.60 -4.40 -0.66
N LEU A 84 -6.67 -3.14 -0.23
CA LEU A 84 -6.48 -2.73 1.18
C LEU A 84 -7.67 -3.05 2.09
N GLU A 85 -8.87 -3.28 1.54
CA GLU A 85 -10.02 -3.77 2.33
C GLU A 85 -9.77 -5.18 2.85
N GLU A 86 -8.90 -5.94 2.19
CA GLU A 86 -8.50 -7.28 2.58
C GLU A 86 -7.20 -7.28 3.41
N PRO A 87 -7.02 -8.24 4.33
CA PRO A 87 -5.79 -8.37 5.09
C PRO A 87 -4.61 -8.76 4.18
N LEU A 88 -3.53 -7.98 4.23
CA LEU A 88 -2.32 -8.26 3.47
C LEU A 88 -1.50 -9.33 4.19
N MET A 89 -1.21 -10.44 3.52
CA MET A 89 -0.40 -11.51 4.09
C MET A 89 1.08 -11.23 3.92
N SER A 90 1.87 -11.56 4.93
CA SER A 90 3.33 -11.46 4.85
C SER A 90 3.96 -12.73 4.31
N ASP A 91 4.72 -12.59 3.24
CA ASP A 91 5.49 -13.67 2.60
C ASP A 91 6.99 -13.45 2.87
N GLY A 92 7.33 -13.30 4.16
CA GLY A 92 8.70 -13.02 4.60
C GLY A 92 9.15 -11.59 4.29
N GLU A 93 9.59 -11.31 3.08
CA GLU A 93 10.11 -9.99 2.69
C GLU A 93 9.09 -9.11 1.97
N ASN A 94 7.97 -9.69 1.53
CA ASN A 94 6.95 -9.02 0.72
C ASN A 94 5.57 -9.09 1.38
N LEU A 95 4.73 -8.09 1.10
CA LEU A 95 3.31 -8.15 1.45
C LEU A 95 2.51 -8.55 0.22
N ARG A 96 1.75 -9.64 0.32
CA ARG A 96 0.94 -10.14 -0.77
C ARG A 96 -0.53 -9.84 -0.53
N LEU A 97 -1.16 -9.29 -1.56
CA LEU A 97 -2.59 -9.03 -1.62
C LEU A 97 -3.36 -10.25 -2.15
N ASN A 98 -4.63 -10.34 -1.77
CA ASN A 98 -5.51 -11.41 -2.23
C ASN A 98 -5.76 -11.36 -3.75
N ASN A 99 -5.73 -10.16 -4.35
CA ASN A 99 -5.84 -9.96 -5.79
C ASN A 99 -4.58 -10.38 -6.60
N GLY A 100 -3.55 -10.90 -5.92
CA GLY A 100 -2.31 -11.35 -6.55
C GLY A 100 -1.21 -10.29 -6.66
N ALA A 101 -1.49 -9.04 -6.31
CA ALA A 101 -0.45 -8.02 -6.27
C ALA A 101 0.49 -8.19 -5.08
N MET A 102 1.75 -7.80 -5.25
CA MET A 102 2.78 -7.93 -4.22
C MET A 102 3.46 -6.59 -3.99
N PHE A 103 3.50 -6.14 -2.75
CA PHE A 103 4.34 -5.02 -2.35
C PHE A 103 5.73 -5.53 -2.02
N LYS A 104 6.71 -5.01 -2.74
CA LYS A 104 8.12 -5.20 -2.41
C LYS A 104 8.60 -4.07 -1.54
N ARG A 105 9.38 -4.45 -0.53
CA ARG A 105 10.10 -3.54 0.34
C ARG A 105 11.25 -2.90 -0.44
N VAL A 106 11.32 -1.58 -0.49
CA VAL A 106 12.50 -0.90 -1.07
C VAL A 106 13.59 -0.84 0.00
N PRO A 107 14.76 -1.44 -0.25
CA PRO A 107 15.87 -1.37 0.69
C PRO A 107 16.37 0.08 0.76
N THR A 108 16.30 0.69 1.93
CA THR A 108 17.02 1.92 2.23
C THR A 108 18.50 1.56 2.36
N ASN A 109 19.32 2.03 1.40
CA ASN A 109 20.77 1.83 1.39
C ASN A 109 21.49 2.85 2.26
#